data_AF-A0A3D9HZN2-F1
#
_entry.id   AF-A0A3D9HZN2-F1
#
_cell.length_a   1.000
_cell.length_b   1.000
_cell.length_c   1.000
_cell.angle_alpha   90.00
_cell.angle_beta   90.00
_cell.angle_gamma   90.00
#
_symmetry.space_group_name_H-M   'P 1'
#
loop_
_entity.id
_entity.type
_entity.pdbx_description
1 polymer ?
#
loop_
_entity_poly.entity_id
_entity_poly.type
_entity_poly.pdbx_seq_one_letter_code
_entity_poly.pdbx_strand_id
1 'polypeptide(L)' 'MELMNCDRCGKLHVQRLDMLCKECQQVYLAESHLVKEYVKNHPGSTLMDVVRHTGLPLKWIKEMLK' A
#
# COMPACT_ATOMS: atom_id res chain seq x y z
N MET A 1 6.97 6.64 24.89
CA MET A 1 6.10 5.93 23.93
C MET A 1 5.00 6.90 23.56
N GLU A 2 4.98 7.35 22.31
CA GLU A 2 3.84 8.12 21.81
C GLU A 2 2.81 7.17 21.20
N LEU A 3 1.54 7.51 21.34
CA LEU A 3 0.45 6.82 20.68
C LEU A 3 0.05 7.62 19.44
N MET A 4 -0.24 6.91 18.36
CA MET A 4 -0.72 7.52 17.12
C MET A 4 -1.78 6.65 16.46
N ASN A 5 -2.61 7.25 15.62
CA ASN A 5 -3.56 6.52 14.81
C ASN A 5 -2.88 6.04 13.53
N CYS A 6 -3.16 4.82 13.11
CA CYS A 6 -2.70 4.26 11.84
C CYS A 6 -3.24 5.09 10.67
N ASP A 7 -2.37 5.54 9.77
CA ASP A 7 -2.76 6.39 8.62
C ASP A 7 -3.72 5.71 7.64
N ARG A 8 -3.82 4.38 7.69
CA ARG A 8 -4.71 3.58 6.82
C ARG A 8 -6.07 3.29 7.45
N CYS A 9 -6.09 2.77 8.67
CA CYS A 9 -7.32 2.24 9.30
C CYS A 9 -7.77 3.02 10.54
N GLY A 10 -6.99 4.02 10.97
CA GLY A 10 -7.27 4.83 12.17
C GLY A 10 -7.03 4.12 13.50
N LYS A 11 -6.65 2.83 13.51
CA LYS A 11 -6.38 2.07 14.74
C LYS A 11 -5.27 2.72 15.54
N LEU A 12 -5.51 2.96 16.83
CA LEU A 12 -4.50 3.45 17.76
C LEU A 12 -3.39 2.42 17.96
N HIS A 13 -2.14 2.83 17.79
CA HIS A 13 -0.97 2.00 18.04
C HIS A 13 0.18 2.82 18.61
N VAL A 14 1.17 2.12 19.15
CA VAL A 14 2.41 2.74 19.60
C VAL A 14 3.17 3.22 18.37
N GLN A 15 3.58 4.49 18.39
CA GLN A 15 4.39 5.09 17.35
C GLN A 15 5.71 4.32 17.19
N ARG A 16 6.01 3.97 15.95
CA ARG A 16 7.27 3.37 15.50
C ARG A 16 7.78 4.17 14.30
N LEU A 17 8.80 3.68 13.60
CA LEU A 17 9.26 4.29 12.35
C LEU A 17 8.16 4.35 11.28
N ASP A 18 7.21 3.40 11.32
CA ASP A 18 6.10 3.33 10.37
C ASP A 18 4.83 4.01 10.90
N MET A 19 4.11 4.69 10.00
CA MET A 19 2.80 5.31 10.27
C MET A 19 1.63 4.32 10.20
N LEU A 20 1.91 3.05 9.87
CA LEU A 20 0.92 1.99 9.76
C LEU A 20 1.00 1.04 10.96
N CYS A 21 -0.17 0.62 11.47
CA CYS A 21 -0.24 -0.47 12.42
C CYS A 21 0.25 -1.80 11.79
N LYS A 22 0.60 -2.78 12.62
CA LYS A 22 1.19 -4.06 12.18
C LYS A 22 0.33 -4.76 11.12
N GLU A 23 -0.98 -4.76 11.28
CA GLU A 23 -1.90 -5.40 10.35
C GLU A 23 -1.90 -4.69 9.00
N CYS A 24 -1.99 -3.36 8.99
CA CYS A 24 -1.95 -2.55 7.78
C CYS A 24 -0.60 -2.66 7.05
N GLN A 25 0.51 -2.86 7.77
CA GLN A 25 1.81 -3.13 7.16
C GLN A 25 1.83 -4.45 6.40
N GLN A 26 1.26 -5.52 6.97
CA GLN A 26 1.19 -6.83 6.29
C GLN A 26 0.32 -6.76 5.04
N VAL A 27 -0.83 -6.07 5.12
CA VAL A 27 -1.70 -5.84 3.95
C VAL A 27 -0.97 -5.03 2.89
N TYR A 28 -0.27 -3.95 3.28
CA TYR A 28 0.52 -3.13 2.36
C TYR A 28 1.60 -3.95 1.65
N LEU A 29 2.32 -4.83 2.37
CA LEU A 29 3.31 -5.71 1.76
C LEU A 29 2.66 -6.62 0.71
N ALA A 30 1.57 -7.31 1.05
CA ALA A 30 0.87 -8.20 0.11
C ALA A 30 0.35 -7.46 -1.12
N GLU A 31 -0.27 -6.30 -0.94
CA GLU A 31 -0.73 -5.44 -2.04
C GLU A 31 0.42 -4.95 -2.92
N SER A 32 1.56 -4.59 -2.31
CA SER A 32 2.75 -4.14 -3.04
C SER A 32 3.34 -5.25 -3.91
N HIS A 33 3.29 -6.50 -3.45
CA HIS A 33 3.71 -7.65 -4.26
C HIS A 33 2.81 -7.82 -5.47
N LEU A 34 1.48 -7.75 -5.28
CA LEU A 34 0.51 -7.86 -6.35
C LEU A 34 0.68 -6.76 -7.40
N VAL A 35 0.86 -5.51 -6.97
CA VAL A 35 1.12 -4.37 -7.87
C VAL A 35 2.41 -4.56 -8.66
N LYS A 36 3.52 -4.93 -7.99
CA LYS A 36 4.83 -5.11 -8.63
C LYS A 36 4.82 -6.28 -9.62
N GLU A 37 4.16 -7.38 -9.27
CA GLU A 37 4.00 -8.53 -10.15
C GLU A 37 3.20 -8.16 -11.42
N TYR A 38 2.10 -7.43 -11.26
CA TYR A 38 1.31 -6.96 -12.40
C TYR A 38 2.14 -6.10 -13.35
N VAL A 39 2.86 -5.09 -12.82
CA VAL A 39 3.70 -4.20 -13.64
C VAL A 39 4.82 -4.96 -14.34
N LYS A 40 5.45 -5.93 -13.65
CA LYS A 40 6.49 -6.77 -14.25
C LYS A 40 5.97 -7.60 -15.43
N ASN A 41 4.76 -8.16 -15.31
CA ASN A 41 4.16 -9.02 -16.34
C ASN A 41 3.49 -8.23 -17.47
N HIS A 42 3.20 -6.93 -17.26
CA HIS A 42 2.54 -6.06 -18.23
C HIS A 42 3.39 -4.79 -18.46
N PRO A 43 4.53 -4.92 -19.17
CA PRO A 43 5.36 -3.77 -19.51
C PRO A 43 4.56 -2.76 -20.32
N GLY A 44 4.68 -1.47 -19.96
CA GLY A 44 3.92 -0.38 -20.58
C GLY A 44 2.50 -0.18 -20.03
N SER A 45 2.07 -0.95 -19.02
CA SER A 45 0.81 -0.70 -18.32
C SER A 45 0.77 0.69 -17.68
N THR A 46 -0.37 1.37 -17.78
CA THR A 46 -0.59 2.67 -17.14
C THR A 46 -0.98 2.49 -15.68
N LEU A 47 -0.83 3.54 -14.87
CA LEU A 47 -1.33 3.54 -13.49
C LEU A 47 -2.83 3.19 -13.40
N MET A 48 -3.62 3.58 -14.41
CA MET A 48 -5.05 3.27 -14.46
C MET A 48 -5.33 1.80 -14.77
N ASP A 49 -4.46 1.12 -15.51
CA ASP A 49 -4.57 -0.32 -15.73
C ASP A 49 -4.33 -1.08 -14.44
N VAL A 50 -3.33 -0.65 -13.65
CA VAL A 50 -3.06 -1.20 -12.32
C VAL A 50 -4.26 -0.96 -11.38
N VAL A 51 -4.84 0.24 -11.35
CA VAL A 51 -6.06 0.52 -10.54
C VAL A 51 -7.20 -0.42 -10.94
N ARG A 52 -7.46 -0.58 -12.25
CA ARG A 52 -8.53 -1.45 -12.74
C ARG A 52 -8.31 -2.91 -12.40
N HIS A 53 -7.06 -3.39 -12.49
CA HIS A 53 -6.73 -4.79 -12.21
C HIS A 53 -6.71 -5.11 -10.72
N THR A 54 -6.12 -4.23 -9.91
CA THR A 54 -5.89 -4.49 -8.48
C THR A 54 -7.04 -4.03 -7.59
N GLY A 55 -7.89 -3.12 -8.08
CA GLY A 55 -8.93 -2.47 -7.28
C GLY A 55 -8.38 -1.51 -6.22
N LEU A 56 -7.07 -1.30 -6.15
CA LEU A 56 -6.44 -0.44 -5.17
C LEU A 56 -6.57 1.04 -5.56
N PRO A 57 -6.73 1.96 -4.58
CA PRO A 57 -6.81 3.37 -4.89
C PRO A 57 -5.50 3.88 -5.49
N LEU A 58 -5.60 4.79 -6.46
CA LEU A 58 -4.45 5.35 -7.19
C LEU A 58 -3.35 5.91 -6.28
N LYS A 59 -3.73 6.51 -5.14
CA LYS A 59 -2.78 7.04 -4.14
C LYS A 59 -1.83 5.94 -3.63
N TRP A 60 -2.37 4.78 -3.27
CA TRP A 60 -1.60 3.66 -2.74
C TRP A 60 -0.66 3.06 -3.81
N ILE A 61 -1.16 2.89 -5.04
CA ILE A 61 -0.35 2.39 -6.15
C ILE A 61 0.83 3.33 -6.42
N LYS A 62 0.61 4.65 -6.39
CA LYS A 62 1.69 5.64 -6.55
C LYS A 62 2.74 5.57 -5.44
N GLU A 63 2.34 5.29 -4.21
CA GLU A 63 3.27 5.11 -3.09
C GLU A 63 4.09 3.83 -3.23
N MET A 64 3.51 2.75 -3.76
CA MET A 64 4.17 1.45 -3.95
C MET A 64 5.15 1.41 -5.13
N LEU A 65 4.98 2.30 -6.12
CA LEU A 65 5.79 2.38 -7.35
C LEU A 65 6.82 3.52 -7.33
N LYS A 66 6.89 4.30 -6.25
CA LYS A 66 8.00 5.21 -5.98
C LYS A 66 9.26 4.42 -5.62
#